data_AF-A0A914YLR5-F1
#
_entry.id   AF-A0A914YLR5-F1
#
_cell.length_a   1.000
_cell.length_b   1.000
_cell.length_c   1.000
_cell.angle_alpha   90.00
_cell.angle_beta   90.00
_cell.angle_gamma   90.00
#
_symmetry.space_group_name_H-M   'P 1'
#
loop_
_entity.id
_entity.type
_entity.pdbx_description
1 polymer ?
#
loop_
_entity_poly.entity_id
_entity_poly.type
_entity_poly.pdbx_seq_one_letter_code
_entity_poly.pdbx_strand_id
1 'polypeptide(L)'
;MNKLGPNEKAKNEAVAEEDSDDLLKFPLSFLILITILWILFCAWIFTFFETEWGYGTSLYFTLISFLTIGFGDVLPSKSDYIILIGILLLIGLALVSTLLQIIQKQIETLATVILTTFFNQFIDKKFEQI
;
A
#
# COMPACT_ATOMS: atom_id res chain seq x y z
N MET A 1 18.92 -31.06 -8.83
CA MET A 1 18.91 -29.69 -8.25
C MET A 1 19.40 -28.74 -9.33
N ASN A 2 18.50 -28.24 -10.19
CA ASN A 2 18.86 -27.22 -11.18
C ASN A 2 19.07 -25.90 -10.45
N LYS A 3 20.32 -25.44 -10.40
CA LYS A 3 20.63 -24.09 -9.95
C LYS A 3 20.34 -23.14 -11.11
N LEU A 4 19.33 -22.30 -10.93
CA LEU A 4 18.98 -21.21 -11.85
C LEU A 4 20.25 -20.42 -12.21
N GLY A 5 20.47 -20.23 -13.51
CA GLY A 5 21.62 -19.49 -14.03
C GLY A 5 21.52 -17.99 -13.70
N PRO A 6 22.65 -17.29 -13.47
CA PRO A 6 22.66 -15.86 -13.10
C PRO A 6 21.90 -14.94 -14.08
N ASN A 7 21.79 -15.33 -15.35
CA ASN A 7 21.16 -14.56 -16.42
C ASN A 7 19.62 -14.57 -16.33
N GLU A 8 18.99 -15.68 -15.93
CA GLU A 8 17.54 -15.73 -15.73
C GLU A 8 17.10 -14.96 -14.49
N LYS A 9 17.91 -15.00 -13.42
CA LYS A 9 17.62 -14.25 -12.20
C LYS A 9 17.64 -12.74 -12.45
N ALA A 10 18.69 -12.23 -13.08
CA ALA A 10 18.80 -10.82 -13.43
C ALA A 10 17.71 -10.36 -14.41
N LYS A 11 17.30 -11.24 -15.34
CA LYS A 11 16.18 -10.97 -16.24
C LYS A 11 14.84 -10.92 -15.50
N ASN A 12 14.60 -11.82 -14.54
CA ASN A 12 13.37 -11.82 -13.75
C ASN A 12 13.33 -10.66 -12.76
N GLU A 13 14.47 -10.25 -12.21
CA GLU A 13 14.61 -9.07 -11.35
C GLU A 13 14.37 -7.78 -12.16
N ALA A 14 14.97 -7.66 -13.36
CA ALA A 14 14.73 -6.52 -14.25
C ALA A 14 13.28 -6.45 -14.77
N VAL A 15 12.67 -7.60 -15.10
CA VAL A 15 11.27 -7.68 -15.53
C VAL A 15 10.32 -7.36 -14.37
N ALA A 16 10.65 -7.75 -13.13
CA ALA A 16 9.84 -7.40 -11.96
C ALA A 16 9.94 -5.92 -11.57
N GLU A 17 11.10 -5.28 -11.79
CA GLU A 17 11.27 -3.85 -11.56
C GLU A 17 10.55 -3.00 -12.63
N GLU A 18 10.62 -3.38 -13.90
CA GLU A 18 9.99 -2.64 -15.02
C GLU A 18 8.45 -2.69 -14.94
N ASP A 19 7.87 -3.85 -14.61
CA ASP A 19 6.42 -4.00 -14.42
C ASP A 19 5.90 -3.17 -13.23
N SER A 20 6.73 -3.02 -12.18
CA SER A 20 6.40 -2.19 -11.02
C SER A 20 6.38 -0.71 -11.38
N ASP A 21 7.30 -0.22 -12.21
CA ASP A 21 7.38 1.19 -12.60
C ASP A 21 6.28 1.61 -13.59
N ASP A 22 5.80 0.70 -14.43
CA ASP A 22 4.61 0.94 -15.25
C ASP A 22 3.29 0.85 -14.45
N LEU A 23 3.19 -0.05 -13.46
CA LEU A 23 2.11 -0.03 -12.45
C LEU A 23 2.09 1.27 -11.64
N LEU A 24 3.25 1.89 -11.42
CA LEU A 24 3.38 3.16 -10.71
C LEU A 24 3.03 4.39 -11.56
N LYS A 25 2.98 4.27 -12.89
CA LYS A 25 2.45 5.31 -13.80
C LYS A 25 0.92 5.35 -13.83
N PHE A 26 0.25 4.34 -13.25
CA PHE A 26 -1.20 4.37 -13.09
C PHE A 26 -1.59 5.61 -12.26
N PRO A 27 -2.64 6.38 -12.61
CA PRO A 27 -3.03 7.55 -11.83
C PRO A 27 -3.22 7.15 -10.37
N LEU A 28 -2.36 7.64 -9.48
CA LEU A 28 -2.39 7.37 -8.03
C LEU A 28 -3.80 7.56 -7.45
N SER A 29 -4.54 8.53 -7.98
CA SER A 29 -5.94 8.79 -7.65
C SER A 29 -6.85 7.57 -7.83
N PHE A 30 -6.65 6.77 -8.89
CA PHE A 30 -7.43 5.56 -9.13
C PHE A 30 -7.07 4.45 -8.14
N LEU A 31 -5.78 4.26 -7.82
CA LEU A 31 -5.37 3.26 -6.83
C LEU A 31 -5.89 3.61 -5.42
N ILE A 32 -5.89 4.89 -5.07
CA ILE A 32 -6.52 5.37 -3.83
C ILE A 32 -8.02 5.09 -3.86
N LEU A 33 -8.71 5.41 -4.97
CA LEU A 33 -10.14 5.18 -5.12
C LEU A 33 -10.50 3.70 -4.97
N ILE A 34 -9.81 2.79 -5.68
CA ILE A 34 -10.07 1.35 -5.59
C ILE A 34 -9.81 0.81 -4.17
N THR A 35 -8.79 1.34 -3.48
CA THR A 35 -8.48 0.95 -2.10
C THR A 35 -9.59 1.41 -1.14
N ILE A 36 -10.07 2.65 -1.29
CA ILE A 36 -11.20 3.16 -0.48
C ILE A 36 -12.46 2.33 -0.76
N LEU A 37 -12.77 2.05 -2.02
CA LEU A 37 -13.91 1.21 -2.39
C LEU A 37 -13.80 -0.20 -1.81
N TRP A 38 -12.59 -0.79 -1.83
CA TRP A 38 -12.32 -2.09 -1.22
C TRP A 38 -12.58 -2.08 0.29
N ILE A 39 -12.11 -1.04 1.00
CA ILE A 39 -12.35 -0.87 2.44
C ILE A 39 -13.84 -0.79 2.76
N LEU A 40 -14.58 0.04 2.01
CA LEU A 40 -16.03 0.19 2.19
C LEU A 40 -16.78 -1.11 1.86
N PHE A 41 -16.34 -1.83 0.83
CA PHE A 41 -16.90 -3.12 0.44
C PHE A 41 -16.66 -4.19 1.52
N CYS A 42 -15.45 -4.28 2.08
CA CYS A 42 -15.17 -5.17 3.21
C CYS A 42 -16.04 -4.83 4.43
N ALA A 43 -16.15 -3.55 4.79
CA ALA A 43 -17.00 -3.11 5.90
C ALA A 43 -18.49 -3.50 5.68
N TRP A 44 -18.98 -3.37 4.44
CA TRP A 44 -20.33 -3.80 4.08
C TRP A 44 -20.51 -5.32 4.23
N ILE A 45 -19.55 -6.12 3.74
CA ILE A 45 -19.57 -7.59 3.90
C ILE A 45 -19.54 -7.99 5.38
N PHE A 46 -18.68 -7.38 6.19
CA PHE A 46 -18.55 -7.72 7.61
C PHE A 46 -19.82 -7.41 8.40
N THR A 47 -20.56 -6.37 8.01
CA THR A 47 -21.89 -6.06 8.56
C THR A 47 -22.90 -7.17 8.27
N PHE A 48 -22.75 -7.88 7.14
CA PHE A 48 -23.62 -9.01 6.80
C PHE A 48 -23.21 -10.31 7.52
N PHE A 49 -21.90 -10.55 7.68
CA PHE A 49 -21.40 -11.75 8.37
C PHE A 49 -21.60 -11.68 9.89
N GLU A 50 -21.39 -10.51 10.48
CA GLU A 50 -21.60 -10.26 11.90
C GLU A 50 -22.90 -9.50 12.09
N THR A 51 -24.01 -10.23 12.27
CA THR A 51 -25.36 -9.66 12.41
C THR A 51 -25.52 -8.69 13.60
N GLU A 52 -24.64 -8.81 14.61
CA GLU A 52 -24.62 -7.93 15.78
C GLU A 52 -23.88 -6.61 15.51
N TRP A 53 -23.11 -6.52 14.42
CA TRP A 53 -22.32 -5.34 14.10
C TRP A 53 -23.11 -4.36 13.26
N GLY A 54 -23.12 -3.09 13.68
CA GLY A 54 -23.51 -2.00 12.79
C GLY A 54 -22.42 -1.70 11.77
N TYR A 55 -22.78 -1.02 10.68
CA TYR A 55 -21.82 -0.60 9.65
C TYR A 55 -20.64 0.20 10.22
N GLY A 56 -20.87 1.05 11.23
CA GLY A 56 -19.80 1.80 11.90
C GLY A 56 -18.78 0.90 12.61
N THR A 57 -19.24 -0.16 13.27
CA THR A 57 -18.36 -1.14 13.95
C THR A 57 -17.56 -1.95 12.94
N SER A 58 -18.22 -2.38 11.85
CA SER A 58 -17.55 -3.09 10.75
C SER A 58 -16.50 -2.23 10.05
N LEU A 59 -16.81 -0.95 9.80
CA LEU A 59 -15.87 -0.01 9.21
C LEU A 59 -14.71 0.30 10.17
N TYR A 60 -14.99 0.46 11.47
CA TYR A 60 -13.97 0.60 12.50
C TYR A 60 -13.00 -0.58 12.48
N PHE A 61 -13.51 -1.81 12.59
CA PHE A 61 -12.71 -3.03 12.53
C PHE A 61 -11.86 -3.08 11.25
N THR A 62 -12.47 -2.82 10.10
CA THR A 62 -11.78 -2.85 8.80
C THR A 62 -10.65 -1.81 8.71
N LEU A 63 -10.91 -0.58 9.16
CA LEU A 63 -9.92 0.51 9.12
C LEU A 63 -8.76 0.24 10.07
N ILE A 64 -9.00 -0.13 11.33
CA ILE A 64 -7.91 -0.39 12.29
C ILE A 64 -7.07 -1.60 11.88
N SER A 65 -7.66 -2.58 11.18
CA SER A 65 -6.92 -3.71 10.60
C SER A 65 -6.02 -3.27 9.45
N PHE A 66 -6.54 -2.48 8.50
CA PHE A 66 -5.75 -1.99 7.36
C PHE A 66 -4.70 -0.95 7.73
N LEU A 67 -4.98 -0.11 8.73
CA LEU A 67 -4.01 0.79 9.33
C LEU A 67 -2.99 0.05 10.20
N THR A 68 -3.14 -1.28 10.38
CA THR A 68 -2.28 -2.14 11.20
C THR A 68 -2.20 -1.72 12.67
N ILE A 69 -3.18 -0.93 13.15
CA ILE A 69 -3.29 -0.54 14.57
C ILE A 69 -3.72 -1.76 15.39
N GLY A 70 -4.76 -2.46 14.95
CA GLY A 70 -5.14 -3.76 15.48
C GLY A 70 -5.42 -3.82 16.99
N PHE A 71 -6.26 -2.92 17.53
CA PHE A 71 -6.57 -2.88 18.97
C PHE A 71 -7.12 -4.22 19.53
N GLY A 72 -7.84 -4.98 18.71
CA GLY A 72 -8.36 -6.31 19.10
C GLY A 72 -9.53 -6.27 20.08
N ASP A 73 -10.14 -5.10 20.28
CA ASP A 73 -11.34 -4.88 21.07
C ASP A 73 -12.62 -5.38 20.36
N VAL A 74 -12.62 -5.31 19.04
CA VAL A 74 -13.68 -5.81 18.16
C VAL A 74 -13.12 -6.93 17.30
N LEU A 75 -13.69 -8.12 17.42
CA LEU A 75 -13.24 -9.34 16.74
C LEU A 75 -14.44 -10.14 16.22
N PRO A 76 -14.38 -10.67 14.99
CA PRO A 76 -15.45 -11.50 14.48
C PRO A 76 -15.66 -12.72 15.38
N SER A 77 -16.91 -12.96 15.74
CA SER A 77 -17.32 -13.99 16.70
C SER A 77 -17.83 -15.24 15.99
N LYS A 78 -18.26 -15.13 14.73
CA LYS A 78 -18.78 -16.26 13.94
C LYS A 78 -17.63 -17.09 13.36
N SER A 79 -17.35 -18.24 13.97
CA SER A 79 -16.29 -19.18 13.54
C SER A 79 -16.34 -19.54 12.05
N ASP A 80 -17.53 -19.63 11.46
CA ASP A 80 -17.73 -20.04 10.07
C ASP A 80 -17.11 -19.07 9.05
N TYR A 81 -16.96 -17.78 9.41
CA TYR A 81 -16.50 -16.74 8.50
C TYR A 81 -15.10 -16.20 8.83
N ILE A 82 -14.47 -16.62 9.93
CA ILE A 82 -13.16 -16.11 10.37
C ILE A 82 -12.09 -16.25 9.29
N ILE A 83 -12.02 -17.41 8.62
CA ILE A 83 -11.05 -17.67 7.55
C ILE A 83 -11.31 -16.74 6.36
N LEU A 84 -12.58 -16.56 5.98
CA LEU A 84 -12.98 -15.70 4.87
C LEU A 84 -12.64 -14.23 5.15
N ILE A 85 -12.92 -13.77 6.37
CA ILE A 85 -12.56 -12.42 6.85
C ILE A 85 -11.05 -12.23 6.78
N GLY A 86 -10.27 -13.22 7.24
CA GLY A 86 -8.81 -13.20 7.15
C GLY A 86 -8.30 -13.05 5.71
N ILE A 87 -8.87 -13.80 4.77
CA ILE A 87 -8.49 -13.71 3.34
C ILE A 87 -8.83 -12.32 2.77
N LEU A 88 -10.01 -11.78 3.06
CA LEU A 88 -10.41 -10.43 2.61
C LEU A 88 -9.47 -9.34 3.15
N LEU A 89 -9.06 -9.47 4.41
CA LEU A 89 -8.08 -8.57 5.02
C LEU A 89 -6.69 -8.74 4.39
N LEU A 90 -6.24 -9.95 4.07
CA LEU A 90 -4.95 -10.17 3.40
C LEU A 90 -4.90 -9.52 2.01
N ILE A 91 -5.97 -9.67 1.22
CA ILE A 91 -6.07 -9.03 -0.10
C ILE A 91 -6.07 -7.51 0.04
N GLY A 92 -6.84 -6.96 0.99
CA GLY A 92 -6.85 -5.51 1.21
C GLY A 92 -5.53 -4.97 1.75
N LEU A 93 -4.82 -5.73 2.58
CA LEU A 93 -3.47 -5.36 3.05
C LEU A 93 -2.46 -5.36 1.91
N ALA A 94 -2.59 -6.24 0.91
CA ALA A 94 -1.76 -6.18 -0.29
C ALA A 94 -2.00 -4.87 -1.06
N LEU A 95 -3.26 -4.46 -1.24
CA LEU A 95 -3.61 -3.18 -1.89
C LEU A 95 -3.05 -1.98 -1.11
N VAL A 96 -3.25 -1.96 0.21
CA VAL A 96 -2.70 -0.90 1.09
C VAL A 96 -1.17 -0.90 1.04
N SER A 97 -0.53 -2.07 1.02
CA SER A 97 0.92 -2.20 0.88
C SER A 97 1.42 -1.60 -0.43
N THR A 98 0.79 -1.92 -1.56
CA THR A 98 1.12 -1.30 -2.85
C THR A 98 0.95 0.21 -2.79
N LEU A 99 -0.16 0.69 -2.23
CA LEU A 99 -0.40 2.13 -2.07
C LEU A 99 0.71 2.81 -1.24
N LEU A 100 1.13 2.19 -0.14
CA LEU A 100 2.23 2.69 0.70
C LEU A 100 3.56 2.71 -0.07
N GLN A 101 3.85 1.70 -0.89
CA GLN A 101 5.06 1.69 -1.73
C GLN A 101 5.09 2.86 -2.72
N ILE A 102 3.96 3.17 -3.39
CA ILE A 102 3.90 4.32 -4.29
C ILE A 102 4.15 5.62 -3.54
N ILE A 103 3.50 5.79 -2.38
CA ILE A 103 3.66 6.99 -1.54
C ILE A 103 5.11 7.13 -1.08
N GLN A 104 5.77 6.05 -0.68
CA GLN A 104 7.18 6.04 -0.31
C GLN A 104 8.07 6.52 -1.46
N LYS A 105 7.91 5.98 -2.68
CA LYS A 105 8.66 6.43 -3.87
C LYS A 105 8.45 7.92 -4.18
N GLN A 106 7.23 8.43 -4.00
CA GLN A 106 6.93 9.85 -4.19
C GLN A 106 7.64 10.71 -3.13
N ILE A 107 7.63 10.28 -1.87
CA ILE A 107 8.33 10.97 -0.77
C ILE A 107 9.85 10.99 -1.02
N GLU A 108 10.43 9.88 -1.48
CA GLU A 108 11.85 9.80 -1.84
C GLU A 108 12.20 10.76 -2.98
N THR A 109 11.39 10.77 -4.04
CA THR A 109 11.58 11.69 -5.18
C THR A 109 11.52 13.14 -4.74
N LEU A 110 10.54 13.50 -3.90
CA LEU A 110 10.41 14.85 -3.35
C LEU A 110 11.62 15.22 -2.48
N ALA A 111 12.09 14.30 -1.62
CA ALA A 111 13.26 14.52 -0.80
C ALA A 111 14.52 14.75 -1.64
N THR A 112 14.73 13.96 -2.69
CA THR A 112 15.85 14.14 -3.62
C THR A 112 15.77 15.47 -4.36
N VAL A 113 14.60 15.85 -4.89
CA VAL A 113 14.41 17.12 -5.61
C VAL A 113 14.68 18.32 -4.68
N ILE A 114 14.16 18.29 -3.44
CA ILE A 114 14.39 19.35 -2.46
C ILE A 114 15.88 19.47 -2.14
N LEU A 115 16.55 18.34 -1.89
CA LEU A 115 17.98 18.31 -1.61
C LEU A 115 18.76 18.88 -2.81
N THR A 116 18.58 18.35 -4.01
CA THR A 116 19.33 18.78 -5.20
C THR A 116 19.09 20.26 -5.51
N THR A 117 17.85 20.74 -5.39
CA THR A 117 17.52 22.15 -5.59
C THR A 117 18.24 23.04 -4.57
N PHE A 118 18.24 22.62 -3.30
CA PHE A 118 18.92 23.37 -2.24
C PHE A 118 20.45 23.40 -2.42
N PHE A 119 21.06 22.25 -2.72
CA PHE A 119 22.51 22.17 -2.95
C PHE A 119 22.93 23.00 -4.17
N ASN A 120 22.16 22.96 -5.26
CA ASN A 120 22.44 23.79 -6.43
C ASN A 120 22.35 25.29 -6.10
N GLN A 121 21.33 25.71 -5.35
CA GLN A 121 21.23 27.10 -4.88
C GLN A 121 22.43 27.54 -4.01
N PHE A 122 22.96 26.63 -3.18
CA PHE A 122 24.13 26.94 -2.37
C PHE A 122 25.42 27.04 -3.20
N ILE A 123 25.58 26.15 -4.18
CA ILE A 123 26.72 26.14 -5.08
C ILE A 123 26.73 27.38 -5.98
N ASP A 124 25.60 27.71 -6.60
CA ASP A 124 25.49 28.87 -7.49
C ASP A 124 25.77 30.18 -6.73
N LYS A 125 25.24 30.34 -5.51
CA LYS A 125 25.54 31.51 -4.66
C LYS A 125 27.02 31.62 -4.27
N LYS A 126 27.73 30.50 -4.14
CA LYS A 126 29.16 30.49 -3.82
C LYS A 126 30.02 30.88 -5.02
N PHE A 127 29.59 30.54 -6.24
CA PHE A 127 30.29 30.90 -7.47
C PHE A 127 30.09 32.37 -7.88
N GLU A 128 28.95 33.00 -7.53
CA GLU A 128 28.73 34.44 -7.77
C GLU A 128 29.58 35.37 -6.90
N GLN A 129 30.21 34.85 -5.84
CA GLN A 129 31.01 35.62 -4.87
C GLN A 129 32.53 35.47 -5.07
N ILE A 130 32.97 34.81 -6.15
CA ILE A 130 34.39 34.65 -6.56
C ILE A 130 34.57 35.29 -7.93
#